data_AF-A0A8T2JQ27-F1
#
_entry.id   AF-A0A8T2JQ27-F1
#
_cell.length_a   1.000
_cell.length_b   1.000
_cell.length_c   1.000
_cell.angle_alpha   90.00
_cell.angle_beta   90.00
_cell.angle_gamma   90.00
#
_symmetry.space_group_name_H-M   'P 1'
#
loop_
_entity.id
_entity.type
_entity.pdbx_description
1 polymer ?
#
loop_
_entity_poly.entity_id
_entity_poly.type
_entity_poly.pdbx_seq_one_letter_code
_entity_poly.pdbx_strand_id
1 'polypeptide(L)'
;MVTKYVSDYANANWPMELVSLIEQLHYYNERLVDFTQAQILHGLGRGVDVQRFATDAQYKTETILGLTETLEESVYSIALSLAQRYQVPLWEVYMTHLEYLFSDSGLSTAEIEGRAQTLGLLDTLKTNPGSFYEHMTKYVYPTIEGKDLQRLLYYFTLLENCACSQFVKHAIKPDSHIKLIKKLKAVASGLDYKKLTDAQISPLEALQPILTSQNVLAISKLASRIPDINVEMLSSSSVHATWLKKTFWNGDPQLLKKAPDSGAEWSRAYDICRKYFERLNPRDLITFTDEITFSSCAATKLTVENRTEMTKKTIAAVKQFMEKQKKKGLEDSTQTCNSVTYEVAFNHLQQSLAHLGTLSHDFINHLKSTDKDSLHKYSYLYDVSRSEKEKIKELAITMCVQGESLSTIKKLLDVAVGPLGIGARDVVQYSVEKLIVSLRGNSLESCSVKQPLKVLENIVKEVHLSSERGEAIVSSDDLLEWLRPFCGDDTLPVKPRIDVLQIMEQAFNLSDDDIKLLLFFRTQAVLKASWPVKKAEVVDIENEEKRYALFLELLDISHNRTEFQHLVLLLQAWPPMKGAEM
;
A
#
# COMPACT_ATOMS: atom_id res chain seq x y z
N MET A 1 -17.76 -39.39 -54.68
CA MET A 1 -19.02 -39.99 -55.16
C MET A 1 -19.09 -41.48 -54.80
N VAL A 2 -18.04 -42.26 -55.07
CA VAL A 2 -17.94 -43.69 -54.67
C VAL A 2 -17.73 -43.88 -53.16
N THR A 3 -16.77 -43.18 -52.55
CA THR A 3 -16.52 -43.24 -51.10
C THR A 3 -17.75 -42.85 -50.27
N LYS A 4 -18.44 -41.77 -50.65
CA LYS A 4 -19.71 -41.36 -50.03
C LYS A 4 -20.79 -42.45 -50.12
N TYR A 5 -20.97 -43.05 -51.29
CA TYR A 5 -21.92 -44.14 -51.48
C TYR A 5 -21.58 -45.38 -50.63
N VAL A 6 -20.30 -45.72 -50.50
CA VAL A 6 -19.87 -46.84 -49.66
C VAL A 6 -20.09 -46.54 -48.17
N SER A 7 -19.81 -45.32 -47.71
CA SER A 7 -20.03 -44.90 -46.31
C SER A 7 -21.53 -44.81 -45.94
N ASP A 8 -22.37 -44.32 -46.84
CA ASP A 8 -23.83 -44.18 -46.61
C ASP A 8 -24.53 -45.55 -46.51
N TYR A 9 -23.92 -46.62 -47.03
CA TYR A 9 -24.40 -48.01 -47.00
C TYR A 9 -23.48 -48.93 -46.18
N ALA A 10 -22.82 -48.40 -45.14
CA ALA A 10 -21.87 -49.15 -44.29
C ALA A 10 -22.47 -50.42 -43.63
N ASN A 11 -23.79 -50.46 -43.42
CA ASN A 11 -24.52 -51.58 -42.82
C ASN A 11 -25.14 -52.55 -43.84
N ALA A 12 -24.85 -52.40 -45.13
CA ALA A 12 -25.34 -53.32 -46.15
C ALA A 12 -24.56 -54.65 -46.12
N ASN A 13 -25.22 -55.76 -46.44
CA ASN A 13 -24.59 -57.07 -46.56
C ASN A 13 -23.77 -57.15 -47.86
N TRP A 14 -22.59 -56.54 -47.85
CA TRP A 14 -21.65 -56.56 -48.96
C TRP A 14 -21.05 -57.98 -49.14
N PRO A 15 -20.90 -58.47 -50.39
CA PRO A 15 -20.13 -59.66 -50.68
C PRO A 15 -18.71 -59.56 -50.11
N MET A 16 -18.14 -60.66 -49.60
CA MET A 16 -16.81 -60.68 -48.96
C MET A 16 -15.69 -60.07 -49.82
N GLU A 17 -15.77 -60.26 -51.14
CA GLU A 17 -14.82 -59.70 -52.11
C GLU A 17 -14.88 -58.16 -52.18
N LEU A 18 -16.07 -57.58 -52.00
CA LEU A 18 -16.29 -56.13 -51.97
C LEU A 18 -15.92 -55.53 -50.61
N VAL A 19 -16.08 -56.27 -49.51
CA VAL A 19 -15.66 -55.81 -48.16
C VAL A 19 -14.16 -55.47 -48.16
N SER A 20 -13.31 -56.35 -48.71
CA SER A 20 -11.86 -56.09 -48.80
C SER A 20 -11.51 -54.89 -49.67
N LEU A 21 -12.23 -54.68 -50.78
CA LEU A 21 -12.04 -53.51 -51.66
C LEU A 21 -12.54 -52.21 -51.01
N ILE A 22 -13.60 -52.27 -50.20
CA ILE A 22 -14.11 -51.14 -49.41
C ILE A 22 -13.08 -50.72 -48.35
N GLU A 23 -12.47 -51.68 -47.65
CA GLU A 23 -11.38 -51.41 -46.70
C GLU A 23 -10.18 -50.76 -47.39
N GLN A 24 -9.76 -51.27 -48.55
CA GLN A 24 -8.68 -50.66 -49.34
C GLN A 24 -9.05 -49.28 -49.86
N LEU A 25 -10.29 -49.07 -50.31
CA LEU A 25 -10.79 -47.78 -50.76
C LEU A 25 -10.74 -46.75 -49.62
N HIS A 26 -11.19 -47.11 -48.42
CA HIS A 26 -11.08 -46.25 -47.24
C HIS A 26 -9.61 -45.95 -46.92
N TYR A 27 -8.75 -46.96 -46.90
CA TYR A 27 -7.32 -46.80 -46.63
C TYR A 27 -6.63 -45.85 -47.63
N TYR A 28 -6.84 -46.02 -48.94
CA TYR A 28 -6.22 -45.16 -49.95
C TYR A 28 -6.86 -43.77 -50.00
N ASN A 29 -8.16 -43.66 -49.72
CA ASN A 29 -8.82 -42.37 -49.59
C ASN A 29 -8.22 -41.58 -48.42
N GLU A 30 -8.07 -42.17 -47.24
CA GLU A 30 -7.41 -41.51 -46.11
C GLU A 30 -5.99 -41.05 -46.48
N ARG A 31 -5.18 -41.91 -47.12
CA ARG A 31 -3.81 -41.54 -47.55
C ARG A 31 -3.75 -40.44 -48.60
N LEU A 32 -4.63 -40.47 -49.60
CA LEU A 32 -4.71 -39.42 -50.63
C LEU A 32 -5.07 -38.08 -49.99
N VAL A 33 -5.97 -38.13 -49.03
CA VAL A 33 -6.44 -36.94 -48.36
C VAL A 33 -5.34 -36.39 -47.42
N ASP A 34 -4.64 -37.24 -46.67
CA ASP A 34 -3.46 -36.85 -45.87
C ASP A 34 -2.36 -36.24 -46.75
N PHE A 35 -2.09 -36.82 -47.92
CA PHE A 35 -1.14 -36.28 -48.89
C PHE A 35 -1.56 -34.89 -49.41
N THR A 36 -2.84 -34.70 -49.70
CA THR A 36 -3.37 -33.40 -50.15
C THR A 36 -3.23 -32.34 -49.06
N GLN A 37 -3.47 -32.71 -47.80
CA GLN A 37 -3.31 -31.79 -46.66
C GLN A 37 -1.85 -31.47 -46.37
N ALA A 38 -0.97 -32.47 -46.47
CA ALA A 38 0.47 -32.27 -46.42
C ALA A 38 0.94 -31.26 -47.48
N GLN A 39 0.42 -31.37 -48.72
CA GLN A 39 0.74 -30.42 -49.78
C GLN A 39 0.22 -29.01 -49.50
N ILE A 40 -1.00 -28.87 -48.97
CA ILE A 40 -1.55 -27.56 -48.58
C ILE A 40 -0.70 -26.94 -47.47
N LEU A 41 -0.42 -27.67 -46.39
CA LEU A 41 0.37 -27.20 -45.26
C LEU A 41 1.82 -26.86 -45.65
N HIS A 42 2.43 -27.66 -46.54
CA HIS A 42 3.74 -27.37 -47.09
C HIS A 42 3.72 -26.13 -48.00
N GLY A 43 2.68 -25.98 -48.82
CA GLY A 43 2.49 -24.85 -49.72
C GLY A 43 2.28 -23.51 -49.02
N LEU A 44 1.82 -23.52 -47.76
CA LEU A 44 1.70 -22.32 -46.93
C LEU A 44 3.07 -21.74 -46.51
N GLY A 45 4.15 -22.54 -46.54
CA GLY A 45 5.50 -22.08 -46.20
C GLY A 45 5.69 -21.65 -44.73
N ARG A 46 4.77 -22.02 -43.83
CA ARG A 46 4.74 -21.59 -42.42
C ARG A 46 5.48 -22.54 -41.46
N GLY A 47 6.34 -23.42 -41.96
CA GLY A 47 7.21 -24.27 -41.13
C GLY A 47 6.48 -25.41 -40.38
N VAL A 48 5.33 -25.87 -40.90
CA VAL A 48 4.54 -26.95 -40.28
C VAL A 48 5.24 -28.30 -40.47
N ASP A 49 5.45 -29.03 -39.36
CA ASP A 49 5.90 -30.42 -39.40
C ASP A 49 4.72 -31.32 -39.78
N VAL A 50 4.65 -31.68 -41.05
CA VAL A 50 3.59 -32.50 -41.63
C VAL A 50 3.49 -33.88 -40.98
N GLN A 51 4.62 -34.48 -40.59
CA GLN A 51 4.62 -35.81 -39.97
C GLN A 51 4.02 -35.74 -38.57
N ARG A 52 4.46 -34.75 -37.78
CA ARG A 52 3.92 -34.52 -36.45
C ARG A 52 2.44 -34.11 -36.51
N PHE A 53 2.07 -33.27 -37.47
CA PHE A 53 0.68 -32.85 -37.68
C PHE A 53 -0.27 -34.02 -37.93
N ALA A 54 0.16 -35.07 -38.64
CA ALA A 54 -0.68 -36.23 -38.88
C ALA A 54 -0.97 -37.02 -37.58
N THR A 55 0.05 -37.20 -36.75
CA THR A 55 0.04 -38.16 -35.62
C THR A 55 -0.27 -37.55 -34.25
N ASP A 56 0.09 -36.30 -34.01
CA ASP A 56 -0.03 -35.62 -32.71
C ASP A 56 -1.29 -34.73 -32.71
N ALA A 57 -2.31 -35.15 -31.96
CA ALA A 57 -3.59 -34.44 -31.89
C ALA A 57 -3.46 -33.04 -31.26
N GLN A 58 -2.59 -32.87 -30.27
CA GLN A 58 -2.38 -31.58 -29.63
C GLN A 58 -1.67 -30.62 -30.59
N TYR A 59 -0.56 -31.06 -31.18
CA TYR A 59 0.18 -30.25 -32.16
C TYR A 59 -0.69 -29.88 -33.37
N LYS A 60 -1.57 -30.79 -33.80
CA LYS A 60 -2.55 -30.53 -34.87
C LYS A 60 -3.50 -29.39 -34.51
N THR A 61 -4.12 -29.44 -33.32
CA THR A 61 -4.99 -28.37 -32.83
C THR A 61 -4.23 -27.05 -32.71
N GLU A 62 -3.07 -27.04 -32.05
CA GLU A 62 -2.24 -25.84 -31.88
C GLU A 62 -1.81 -25.24 -33.24
N THR A 63 -1.44 -26.08 -34.21
CA THR A 63 -1.09 -25.64 -35.56
C THR A 63 -2.28 -25.02 -36.28
N ILE A 64 -3.46 -25.64 -36.20
CA ILE A 64 -4.69 -25.10 -36.82
C ILE A 64 -5.03 -23.74 -36.20
N LEU A 65 -4.98 -23.63 -34.88
CA LEU A 65 -5.22 -22.35 -34.19
C LEU A 65 -4.17 -21.30 -34.58
N GLY A 66 -2.88 -21.65 -34.63
CA GLY A 66 -1.82 -20.75 -35.08
C GLY A 66 -1.98 -20.28 -36.54
N LEU A 67 -2.53 -21.11 -37.43
CA LEU A 67 -2.85 -20.70 -38.81
C LEU A 67 -3.98 -19.65 -38.87
N THR A 68 -4.79 -19.52 -37.82
CA THR A 68 -5.84 -18.50 -37.74
C THR A 68 -5.28 -17.13 -37.40
N GLU A 69 -4.04 -17.04 -36.90
CA GLU A 69 -3.34 -15.79 -36.57
C GLU A 69 -2.78 -15.11 -37.84
N THR A 70 -3.69 -14.79 -38.77
CA THR A 70 -3.35 -14.24 -40.09
C THR A 70 -4.39 -13.23 -40.56
N LEU A 71 -3.92 -12.25 -41.33
CA LEU A 71 -4.80 -11.31 -42.04
C LEU A 71 -5.17 -11.80 -43.45
N GLU A 72 -4.43 -12.77 -43.99
CA GLU A 72 -4.64 -13.33 -45.34
C GLU A 72 -5.92 -14.18 -45.39
N GLU A 73 -6.90 -13.78 -46.20
CA GLU A 73 -8.20 -14.48 -46.30
C GLU A 73 -8.07 -15.93 -46.78
N SER A 74 -7.17 -16.19 -47.72
CA SER A 74 -6.91 -17.54 -48.24
C SER A 74 -6.40 -18.49 -47.15
N VAL A 75 -5.44 -18.04 -46.35
CA VAL A 75 -4.88 -18.81 -45.24
C VAL A 75 -5.92 -19.02 -44.14
N TYR A 76 -6.68 -17.98 -43.81
CA TYR A 76 -7.75 -18.08 -42.82
C TYR A 76 -8.84 -19.07 -43.25
N SER A 77 -9.25 -19.07 -44.52
CA SER A 77 -10.21 -20.03 -45.08
C SER A 77 -9.71 -21.47 -45.03
N ILE A 78 -8.41 -21.69 -45.28
CA ILE A 78 -7.76 -22.99 -45.10
C ILE A 78 -7.81 -23.42 -43.63
N ALA A 79 -7.48 -22.54 -42.69
CA ALA A 79 -7.52 -22.84 -41.26
C ALA A 79 -8.93 -23.26 -40.81
N LEU A 80 -9.98 -22.58 -41.27
CA LEU A 80 -11.38 -22.95 -40.99
C LEU A 80 -11.74 -24.33 -41.56
N SER A 81 -11.30 -24.62 -42.78
CA SER A 81 -11.54 -25.91 -43.43
C SER A 81 -10.85 -27.05 -42.68
N LEU A 82 -9.62 -26.82 -42.20
CA LEU A 82 -8.88 -27.75 -41.36
C LEU A 82 -9.58 -27.95 -40.02
N ALA A 83 -10.02 -26.88 -39.36
CA ALA A 83 -10.72 -26.95 -38.09
C ALA A 83 -12.01 -27.78 -38.18
N GLN A 84 -12.83 -27.54 -39.20
CA GLN A 84 -14.06 -28.31 -39.44
C GLN A 84 -13.76 -29.80 -39.62
N ARG A 85 -12.72 -30.12 -40.40
CA ARG A 85 -12.35 -31.48 -40.70
C ARG A 85 -11.82 -32.23 -39.48
N TYR A 86 -10.93 -31.61 -38.73
CA TYR A 86 -10.29 -32.23 -37.56
C TYR A 86 -11.08 -32.01 -36.27
N GLN A 87 -12.31 -31.49 -36.40
CA GLN A 87 -13.24 -31.26 -35.29
C GLN A 87 -12.66 -30.35 -34.20
N VAL A 88 -11.79 -29.42 -34.58
CA VAL A 88 -11.36 -28.33 -33.68
C VAL A 88 -12.55 -27.40 -33.48
N PRO A 89 -12.94 -27.10 -32.22
CA PRO A 89 -14.09 -26.24 -31.95
C PRO A 89 -13.97 -24.89 -32.65
N LEU A 90 -14.99 -24.52 -33.42
CA LEU A 90 -15.03 -23.22 -34.11
C LEU A 90 -14.93 -22.05 -33.14
N TRP A 91 -15.40 -22.22 -31.91
CA TRP A 91 -15.25 -21.26 -30.84
C TRP A 91 -13.78 -20.95 -30.54
N GLU A 92 -12.90 -21.97 -30.46
CA GLU A 92 -11.47 -21.78 -30.19
C GLU A 92 -10.77 -21.09 -31.36
N VAL A 93 -11.13 -21.45 -32.59
CA VAL A 93 -10.62 -20.80 -33.82
C VAL A 93 -10.96 -19.32 -33.84
N TYR A 94 -12.22 -18.95 -33.58
CA TYR A 94 -12.64 -17.56 -33.59
C TYR A 94 -12.08 -16.78 -32.41
N MET A 95 -11.92 -17.41 -31.24
CA MET A 95 -11.34 -16.74 -30.07
C MET A 95 -9.85 -16.47 -30.28
N THR A 96 -9.11 -17.45 -30.82
CA THR A 96 -7.68 -17.29 -31.17
C THR A 96 -7.50 -16.19 -32.21
N HIS A 97 -8.34 -16.18 -33.26
CA HIS A 97 -8.28 -15.12 -34.26
C HIS A 97 -8.58 -13.76 -33.64
N LEU A 98 -9.63 -13.63 -32.82
CA LEU A 98 -9.98 -12.37 -32.16
C LEU A 98 -8.85 -11.88 -31.25
N GLU A 99 -8.19 -12.77 -30.50
CA GLU A 99 -7.02 -12.42 -29.70
C GLU A 99 -5.90 -11.84 -30.57
N TYR A 100 -5.52 -12.54 -31.65
CA TYR A 100 -4.52 -12.08 -32.60
C TYR A 100 -4.85 -10.70 -33.18
N LEU A 101 -6.13 -10.43 -33.47
CA LEU A 101 -6.53 -9.11 -33.94
C LEU A 101 -6.15 -8.03 -32.93
N PHE A 102 -6.35 -8.27 -31.63
CA PHE A 102 -6.03 -7.29 -30.59
C PHE A 102 -4.54 -7.19 -30.24
N SER A 103 -3.77 -8.27 -30.39
CA SER A 103 -2.34 -8.32 -30.01
C SER A 103 -1.41 -7.96 -31.17
N ASP A 104 -1.25 -8.87 -32.12
CA ASP A 104 -0.10 -8.90 -33.03
C ASP A 104 -0.45 -8.52 -34.47
N SER A 105 -1.73 -8.29 -34.76
CA SER A 105 -2.18 -7.97 -36.13
C SER A 105 -1.76 -6.57 -36.63
N GLY A 106 -1.44 -5.64 -35.72
CA GLY A 106 -1.13 -4.25 -36.07
C GLY A 106 -2.34 -3.42 -36.56
N LEU A 107 -3.56 -3.97 -36.55
CA LEU A 107 -4.76 -3.29 -37.03
C LEU A 107 -5.25 -2.17 -36.11
N SER A 108 -5.81 -1.11 -36.69
CA SER A 108 -6.58 -0.10 -35.97
C SER A 108 -7.87 -0.69 -35.38
N THR A 109 -8.47 -0.04 -34.39
CA THR A 109 -9.71 -0.53 -33.76
C THR A 109 -10.86 -0.66 -34.76
N ALA A 110 -10.95 0.24 -35.73
CA ALA A 110 -11.99 0.19 -36.77
C ALA A 110 -11.78 -1.01 -37.72
N GLU A 111 -10.54 -1.34 -38.04
CA GLU A 111 -10.23 -2.51 -38.88
C GLU A 111 -10.49 -3.83 -38.15
N ILE A 112 -10.16 -3.92 -36.85
CA ILE A 112 -10.56 -5.08 -36.04
C ILE A 112 -12.08 -5.22 -36.05
N GLU A 113 -12.80 -4.13 -35.75
CA GLU A 113 -14.27 -4.16 -35.69
C GLU A 113 -14.88 -4.61 -37.02
N GLY A 114 -14.41 -4.04 -38.13
CA GLY A 114 -14.85 -4.42 -39.48
C GLY A 114 -14.55 -5.88 -39.80
N ARG A 115 -13.37 -6.39 -39.46
CA ARG A 115 -12.99 -7.78 -39.70
C ARG A 115 -13.80 -8.75 -38.84
N ALA A 116 -13.96 -8.47 -37.56
CA ALA A 116 -14.75 -9.30 -36.65
C ALA A 116 -16.23 -9.38 -37.07
N GLN A 117 -16.79 -8.27 -37.58
CA GLN A 117 -18.14 -8.22 -38.13
C GLN A 117 -18.24 -9.00 -39.45
N THR A 118 -17.31 -8.80 -40.38
CA THR A 118 -17.29 -9.49 -41.68
C THR A 118 -17.20 -11.00 -41.53
N LEU A 119 -16.41 -11.47 -40.57
CA LEU A 119 -16.25 -12.90 -40.26
C LEU A 119 -17.35 -13.46 -39.35
N GLY A 120 -18.26 -12.62 -38.83
CA GLY A 120 -19.35 -13.06 -37.95
C GLY A 120 -18.86 -13.72 -36.66
N LEU A 121 -17.67 -13.35 -36.15
CA LEU A 121 -17.01 -14.07 -35.04
C LEU A 121 -17.91 -14.18 -33.80
N LEU A 122 -18.62 -13.09 -33.48
CA LEU A 122 -19.44 -13.04 -32.27
C LEU A 122 -20.64 -13.97 -32.28
N ASP A 123 -21.11 -14.41 -33.44
CA ASP A 123 -22.25 -15.32 -33.51
C ASP A 123 -21.96 -16.67 -32.89
N THR A 124 -20.72 -17.14 -32.98
CA THR A 124 -20.27 -18.36 -32.29
C THR A 124 -19.74 -18.03 -30.89
N LEU A 125 -18.98 -16.95 -30.72
CA LEU A 125 -18.33 -16.66 -29.43
C LEU A 125 -19.33 -16.40 -28.29
N LYS A 126 -20.49 -15.80 -28.60
CA LYS A 126 -21.57 -15.55 -27.63
C LYS A 126 -22.22 -16.82 -27.05
N THR A 127 -21.95 -18.00 -27.61
CA THR A 127 -22.52 -19.27 -27.12
C THR A 127 -21.90 -19.73 -25.79
N ASN A 128 -20.70 -19.24 -25.45
CA ASN A 128 -20.02 -19.52 -24.18
C ASN A 128 -19.49 -18.22 -23.52
N PRO A 129 -20.38 -17.40 -22.92
CA PRO A 129 -20.02 -16.11 -22.31
C PRO A 129 -18.98 -16.17 -21.19
N GLY A 130 -18.94 -17.28 -20.43
CA GLY A 130 -18.00 -17.45 -19.32
C GLY A 130 -16.57 -17.64 -19.80
N SER A 131 -16.38 -18.53 -20.78
CA SER A 131 -15.06 -18.77 -21.37
C SER A 131 -14.59 -17.56 -22.18
N PHE A 132 -15.50 -16.87 -22.85
CA PHE A 132 -15.19 -15.62 -23.55
C PHE A 132 -14.68 -14.55 -22.58
N TYR A 133 -15.38 -14.35 -21.46
CA TYR A 133 -14.96 -13.39 -20.44
C TYR A 133 -13.58 -13.73 -19.85
N GLU A 134 -13.34 -14.99 -19.51
CA GLU A 134 -12.05 -15.44 -18.95
C GLU A 134 -10.90 -15.20 -19.94
N HIS A 135 -11.08 -15.60 -21.20
CA HIS A 135 -10.09 -15.42 -22.25
C HIS A 135 -9.80 -13.95 -22.55
N MET A 136 -10.86 -13.16 -22.70
CA MET A 136 -10.75 -11.71 -22.93
C MET A 136 -10.03 -11.02 -21.77
N THR A 137 -10.29 -11.41 -20.53
CA THR A 137 -9.64 -10.82 -19.34
C THR A 137 -8.17 -11.22 -19.23
N LYS A 138 -7.85 -12.49 -19.53
CA LYS A 138 -6.53 -13.06 -19.33
C LYS A 138 -5.54 -12.72 -20.44
N TYR A 139 -5.98 -12.74 -21.70
CA TYR A 139 -5.09 -12.63 -22.85
C TYR A 139 -5.29 -11.34 -23.65
N VAL A 140 -6.53 -10.86 -23.79
CA VAL A 140 -6.82 -9.67 -24.61
C VAL A 140 -6.71 -8.37 -23.83
N TYR A 141 -7.28 -8.28 -22.63
CA TYR A 141 -7.26 -7.05 -21.85
C TYR A 141 -5.83 -6.55 -21.58
N PRO A 142 -4.84 -7.40 -21.20
CA PRO A 142 -3.48 -6.95 -20.95
C PRO A 142 -2.78 -6.27 -22.14
N THR A 143 -3.12 -6.65 -23.38
CA THR A 143 -2.47 -6.12 -24.60
C THR A 143 -2.94 -4.70 -24.94
N ILE A 144 -4.09 -4.26 -24.41
CA ILE A 144 -4.66 -2.94 -24.71
C ILE A 144 -3.96 -1.86 -23.89
N GLU A 145 -3.48 -0.78 -24.52
CA GLU A 145 -2.93 0.35 -23.77
C GLU A 145 -4.02 1.09 -22.96
N GLY A 146 -3.68 1.51 -21.73
CA GLY A 146 -4.64 2.19 -20.85
C GLY A 146 -5.14 3.56 -21.37
N LYS A 147 -4.38 4.19 -22.26
CA LYS A 147 -4.74 5.46 -22.92
C LYS A 147 -5.52 5.27 -24.22
N ASP A 148 -5.57 4.07 -24.78
CA ASP A 148 -6.36 3.77 -25.97
C ASP A 148 -7.83 3.56 -25.60
N LEU A 149 -8.50 4.69 -25.32
CA LEU A 149 -9.92 4.71 -24.95
C LEU A 149 -10.82 4.12 -26.05
N GLN A 150 -10.38 4.13 -27.31
CA GLN A 150 -11.17 3.56 -28.41
C GLN A 150 -11.10 2.05 -28.42
N ARG A 151 -9.91 1.46 -28.25
CA ARG A 151 -9.74 0.01 -28.11
C ARG A 151 -10.41 -0.53 -26.85
N LEU A 152 -10.28 0.17 -25.73
CA LEU A 152 -10.98 -0.17 -24.48
C LEU A 152 -12.50 -0.10 -24.66
N LEU A 153 -13.02 0.92 -25.33
CA LEU A 153 -14.46 1.02 -25.64
C LEU A 153 -14.94 -0.20 -26.45
N TYR A 154 -14.19 -0.60 -27.46
CA TYR A 154 -14.52 -1.76 -28.27
C TYR A 154 -14.46 -3.05 -27.45
N TYR A 155 -13.40 -3.25 -26.66
CA TYR A 155 -13.27 -4.38 -25.72
C TYR A 155 -14.49 -4.54 -24.80
N PHE A 156 -14.92 -3.47 -24.12
CA PHE A 156 -16.09 -3.55 -23.24
C PHE A 156 -17.40 -3.74 -24.01
N THR A 157 -17.48 -3.24 -25.25
CA THR A 157 -18.62 -3.48 -26.15
C THR A 157 -18.72 -4.96 -26.53
N LEU A 158 -17.59 -5.63 -26.78
CA LEU A 158 -17.56 -7.08 -27.02
C LEU A 158 -18.06 -7.87 -25.80
N LEU A 159 -17.59 -7.53 -24.59
CA LEU A 159 -18.07 -8.17 -23.37
C LEU A 159 -19.58 -7.98 -23.14
N GLU A 160 -20.11 -6.79 -23.43
CA GLU A 160 -21.55 -6.52 -23.34
C GLU A 160 -22.34 -7.32 -24.38
N ASN A 161 -21.89 -7.34 -25.64
CA ASN A 161 -22.55 -8.08 -26.73
C ASN A 161 -22.56 -9.60 -26.51
N CYS A 162 -21.56 -10.14 -25.80
CA CYS A 162 -21.50 -11.54 -25.41
C CYS A 162 -22.16 -11.82 -24.05
N ALA A 163 -22.91 -10.87 -23.47
CA ALA A 163 -23.63 -11.00 -22.20
C ALA A 163 -22.74 -11.43 -21.00
N CYS A 164 -21.50 -10.95 -20.96
CA CYS A 164 -20.52 -11.34 -19.95
C CYS A 164 -20.74 -10.70 -18.56
N SER A 165 -21.73 -9.80 -18.41
CA SER A 165 -21.96 -9.00 -17.20
C SER A 165 -22.09 -9.81 -15.90
N GLN A 166 -22.57 -11.06 -15.98
CA GLN A 166 -22.70 -11.97 -14.84
C GLN A 166 -21.35 -12.53 -14.31
N PHE A 167 -20.31 -12.57 -15.15
CA PHE A 167 -18.99 -13.10 -14.79
C PHE A 167 -18.03 -12.01 -14.28
N VAL A 168 -18.36 -10.74 -14.52
CA VAL A 168 -17.59 -9.58 -14.07
C VAL A 168 -17.70 -9.44 -12.56
N LYS A 169 -16.59 -9.69 -11.85
CA LYS A 169 -16.47 -9.53 -10.39
C LYS A 169 -16.13 -8.10 -9.96
N HIS A 170 -15.74 -7.24 -10.91
CA HIS A 170 -15.40 -5.84 -10.66
C HIS A 170 -16.64 -4.99 -10.35
N ALA A 171 -16.42 -3.87 -9.66
CA ALA A 171 -17.48 -2.93 -9.28
C ALA A 171 -18.18 -2.28 -10.49
N ILE A 172 -17.47 -2.09 -11.60
CA ILE A 172 -18.01 -1.50 -12.83
C ILE A 172 -18.34 -2.63 -13.81
N LYS A 173 -19.59 -2.64 -14.31
CA LYS A 173 -20.06 -3.58 -15.35
C LYS A 173 -19.72 -3.07 -16.77
N PRO A 174 -19.72 -3.93 -17.80
CA PRO A 174 -19.32 -3.54 -19.17
C PRO A 174 -20.12 -2.35 -19.73
N ASP A 175 -21.46 -2.35 -19.67
CA ASP A 175 -22.28 -1.18 -20.05
C ASP A 175 -21.89 0.13 -19.30
N SER A 176 -21.56 0.04 -18.02
CA SER A 176 -21.09 1.20 -17.24
C SER A 176 -19.72 1.69 -17.72
N HIS A 177 -18.80 0.78 -18.05
CA HIS A 177 -17.52 1.13 -18.68
C HIS A 177 -17.74 1.84 -20.02
N ILE A 178 -18.60 1.31 -20.89
CA ILE A 178 -18.94 1.90 -22.19
C ILE A 178 -19.45 3.33 -22.02
N LYS A 179 -20.43 3.53 -21.11
CA LYS A 179 -21.01 4.85 -20.84
C LYS A 179 -19.97 5.83 -20.27
N LEU A 180 -19.07 5.36 -19.41
CA LEU A 180 -18.05 6.19 -18.79
C LEU A 180 -16.97 6.60 -19.80
N ILE A 181 -16.44 5.66 -20.59
CA ILE A 181 -15.43 5.91 -21.62
C ILE A 181 -15.97 6.87 -22.69
N LYS A 182 -17.20 6.67 -23.18
CA LYS A 182 -17.83 7.58 -24.15
C LYS A 182 -17.87 9.04 -23.66
N LYS A 183 -18.14 9.25 -22.37
CA LYS A 183 -18.17 10.60 -21.78
C LYS A 183 -16.76 11.15 -21.53
N LEU A 184 -15.85 10.32 -21.03
CA LEU A 184 -14.48 10.74 -20.71
C LEU A 184 -13.66 11.05 -21.96
N LYS A 185 -13.83 10.30 -23.06
CA LYS A 185 -13.10 10.53 -24.32
C LYS A 185 -13.22 11.98 -24.81
N ALA A 186 -14.34 12.66 -24.55
CA ALA A 186 -14.57 14.04 -24.96
C ALA A 186 -13.95 15.11 -24.04
N VAL A 187 -13.68 14.80 -22.77
CA VAL A 187 -13.31 15.79 -21.74
C VAL A 187 -11.98 15.50 -21.03
N ALA A 188 -11.47 14.27 -21.17
CA ALA A 188 -10.34 13.73 -20.42
C ALA A 188 -9.23 13.28 -21.37
N SER A 189 -8.73 14.20 -22.20
CA SER A 189 -7.62 13.91 -23.11
C SER A 189 -6.38 13.42 -22.35
N GLY A 190 -5.78 12.32 -22.80
CA GLY A 190 -4.60 11.72 -22.18
C GLY A 190 -4.87 10.86 -20.94
N LEU A 191 -6.13 10.61 -20.59
CA LEU A 191 -6.52 9.74 -19.48
C LEU A 191 -6.03 8.30 -19.68
N ASP A 192 -5.40 7.75 -18.65
CA ASP A 192 -5.17 6.31 -18.53
C ASP A 192 -6.37 5.68 -17.81
N TYR A 193 -7.28 5.07 -18.58
CA TYR A 193 -8.52 4.52 -18.04
C TYR A 193 -8.30 3.23 -17.25
N LYS A 194 -7.27 2.45 -17.59
CA LYS A 194 -6.91 1.26 -16.80
C LYS A 194 -6.53 1.65 -15.38
N LYS A 195 -5.69 2.68 -15.23
CA LYS A 195 -5.34 3.24 -13.91
C LYS A 195 -6.54 3.83 -13.18
N LEU A 196 -7.48 4.45 -13.90
CA LEU A 196 -8.70 5.00 -13.31
C LEU A 196 -9.58 3.92 -12.65
N THR A 197 -9.60 2.71 -13.22
CA THR A 197 -10.46 1.61 -12.75
C THR A 197 -9.69 0.50 -12.05
N ASP A 198 -8.43 0.73 -11.73
CA ASP A 198 -7.60 -0.22 -10.98
C ASP A 198 -8.05 -0.26 -9.51
N ALA A 199 -8.18 -1.45 -8.93
CA ALA A 199 -8.61 -1.61 -7.56
C ALA A 199 -7.54 -1.23 -6.51
N GLN A 200 -6.27 -1.13 -6.93
CA GLN A 200 -5.13 -0.85 -6.04
C GLN A 200 -4.64 0.59 -6.11
N ILE A 201 -5.08 1.36 -7.11
CA ILE A 201 -4.62 2.73 -7.36
C ILE A 201 -5.79 3.69 -7.16
N SER A 202 -5.57 4.83 -6.50
CA SER A 202 -6.64 5.81 -6.35
C SER A 202 -6.99 6.39 -7.72
N PRO A 203 -8.28 6.41 -8.14
CA PRO A 203 -8.66 6.99 -9.41
C PRO A 203 -8.31 8.48 -9.50
N LEU A 204 -8.16 9.17 -8.37
CA LEU A 204 -7.74 10.57 -8.33
C LEU A 204 -6.29 10.76 -8.85
N GLU A 205 -5.41 9.77 -8.70
CA GLU A 205 -4.05 9.81 -9.27
C GLU A 205 -4.08 9.76 -10.80
N ALA A 206 -4.98 8.96 -11.38
CA ALA A 206 -5.18 8.89 -12.83
C ALA A 206 -5.81 10.18 -13.38
N LEU A 207 -6.70 10.83 -12.61
CA LEU A 207 -7.36 12.08 -13.00
C LEU A 207 -6.46 13.31 -12.82
N GLN A 208 -5.66 13.39 -11.76
CA GLN A 208 -4.83 14.57 -11.45
C GLN A 208 -4.09 15.17 -12.67
N PRO A 209 -3.31 14.40 -13.48
CA PRO A 209 -2.53 14.98 -14.56
C PRO A 209 -3.38 15.63 -15.66
N ILE A 210 -4.62 15.16 -15.87
CA ILE A 210 -5.50 15.65 -16.94
C ILE A 210 -6.47 16.74 -16.48
N LEU A 211 -6.66 16.94 -15.17
CA LEU A 211 -7.61 17.91 -14.66
C LEU A 211 -7.17 19.35 -14.96
N THR A 212 -8.09 20.14 -15.49
CA THR A 212 -7.93 21.55 -15.85
C THR A 212 -9.21 22.32 -15.52
N SER A 213 -9.10 23.65 -15.49
CA SER A 213 -10.23 24.56 -15.33
C SER A 213 -11.36 24.34 -16.36
N GLN A 214 -11.03 23.82 -17.55
CA GLN A 214 -12.00 23.57 -18.61
C GLN A 214 -12.79 22.27 -18.44
N ASN A 215 -12.17 21.21 -17.89
CA ASN A 215 -12.79 19.88 -17.83
C ASN A 215 -13.23 19.44 -16.44
N VAL A 216 -12.73 20.07 -15.36
CA VAL A 216 -12.98 19.62 -13.97
C VAL A 216 -14.46 19.51 -13.65
N LEU A 217 -15.30 20.44 -14.12
CA LEU A 217 -16.74 20.41 -13.89
C LEU A 217 -17.43 19.24 -14.63
N ALA A 218 -16.96 18.90 -15.83
CA ALA A 218 -17.52 17.79 -16.59
C ALA A 218 -17.12 16.44 -15.97
N ILE A 219 -15.86 16.31 -15.56
CA ILE A 219 -15.32 15.11 -14.91
C ILE A 219 -15.94 14.92 -13.52
N SER A 220 -16.12 15.99 -12.73
CA SER A 220 -16.69 15.88 -11.38
C SER A 220 -18.14 15.39 -11.36
N LYS A 221 -18.91 15.66 -12.43
CA LYS A 221 -20.26 15.08 -12.64
C LYS A 221 -20.24 13.57 -12.90
N LEU A 222 -19.10 12.99 -13.26
CA LEU A 222 -18.92 11.56 -13.48
C LEU A 222 -18.38 10.84 -12.25
N ALA A 223 -17.96 11.57 -11.20
CA ALA A 223 -17.31 11.01 -10.02
C ALA A 223 -18.14 9.89 -9.35
N SER A 224 -19.47 10.06 -9.24
CA SER A 224 -20.35 9.07 -8.63
C SER A 224 -20.48 7.74 -9.40
N ARG A 225 -19.80 7.61 -10.55
CA ARG A 225 -19.73 6.39 -11.38
C ARG A 225 -18.33 5.75 -11.36
N ILE A 226 -17.41 6.32 -10.59
CA ILE A 226 -16.02 5.87 -10.49
C ILE A 226 -15.81 5.38 -9.05
N PRO A 227 -15.59 4.07 -8.84
CA PRO A 227 -15.30 3.52 -7.53
C PRO A 227 -13.89 3.91 -7.08
N ASP A 228 -13.73 4.22 -5.81
CA ASP A 228 -12.46 4.45 -5.13
C ASP A 228 -11.90 3.14 -4.55
N ILE A 229 -10.69 3.18 -3.99
CA ILE A 229 -10.01 2.01 -3.38
C ILE A 229 -10.89 1.34 -2.31
N ASN A 230 -11.63 2.14 -1.54
CA ASN A 230 -12.50 1.67 -0.46
C ASN A 230 -13.88 1.17 -0.95
N VAL A 231 -14.06 0.97 -2.26
CA VAL A 231 -15.33 0.57 -2.91
C VAL A 231 -16.43 1.65 -2.85
N GLU A 232 -16.22 2.75 -2.10
CA GLU A 232 -17.06 3.94 -2.16
C GLU A 232 -16.90 4.67 -3.50
N MET A 233 -17.94 5.32 -3.99
CA MET A 233 -17.86 6.11 -5.22
C MET A 233 -17.17 7.45 -4.96
N LEU A 234 -16.39 7.94 -5.94
CA LEU A 234 -15.80 9.28 -5.85
C LEU A 234 -16.87 10.36 -5.72
N SER A 235 -16.55 11.39 -4.95
CA SER A 235 -17.39 12.57 -4.84
C SER A 235 -16.99 13.65 -5.85
N SER A 236 -17.94 14.48 -6.25
CA SER A 236 -17.62 15.68 -7.06
C SER A 236 -16.61 16.58 -6.34
N SER A 237 -16.63 16.60 -5.01
CA SER A 237 -15.78 17.43 -4.17
C SER A 237 -14.32 16.96 -4.21
N SER A 238 -14.05 15.65 -4.15
CA SER A 238 -12.68 15.12 -4.18
C SER A 238 -12.00 15.35 -5.53
N VAL A 239 -12.74 15.31 -6.64
CA VAL A 239 -12.23 15.70 -7.98
C VAL A 239 -11.84 17.18 -8.00
N HIS A 240 -12.68 18.07 -7.46
CA HIS A 240 -12.37 19.48 -7.36
C HIS A 240 -11.17 19.74 -6.44
N ALA A 241 -11.09 19.08 -5.28
CA ALA A 241 -9.96 19.22 -4.36
C ALA A 241 -8.64 18.79 -5.01
N THR A 242 -8.63 17.66 -5.72
CA THR A 242 -7.47 17.16 -6.46
C THR A 242 -6.99 18.17 -7.52
N TRP A 243 -7.94 18.73 -8.28
CA TRP A 243 -7.63 19.79 -9.24
C TRP A 243 -7.11 21.08 -8.58
N LEU A 244 -7.68 21.49 -7.45
CA LEU A 244 -7.25 22.69 -6.72
C LEU A 244 -5.84 22.54 -6.14
N LYS A 245 -5.50 21.36 -5.59
CA LYS A 245 -4.14 21.06 -5.14
C LYS A 245 -3.13 21.19 -6.29
N LYS A 246 -3.43 20.57 -7.44
CA LYS A 246 -2.61 20.70 -8.65
C LYS A 246 -2.51 22.15 -9.11
N THR A 247 -3.63 22.86 -9.17
CA THR A 247 -3.69 24.24 -9.67
C THR A 247 -2.86 25.17 -8.80
N PHE A 248 -2.94 25.01 -7.48
CA PHE A 248 -2.14 25.79 -6.54
C PHE A 248 -0.65 25.59 -6.78
N TRP A 249 -0.17 24.33 -6.81
CA TRP A 249 1.26 24.02 -6.89
C TRP A 249 1.87 24.15 -8.28
N ASN A 250 1.15 23.72 -9.32
CA ASN A 250 1.70 23.53 -10.66
C ASN A 250 1.10 24.50 -11.68
N GLY A 251 0.07 25.26 -11.29
CA GLY A 251 -0.68 26.10 -12.19
C GLY A 251 -1.79 25.36 -12.95
N ASP A 252 -2.45 26.10 -13.82
CA ASP A 252 -3.51 25.66 -14.71
C ASP A 252 -3.34 26.34 -16.08
N PRO A 253 -3.51 25.64 -17.21
CA PRO A 253 -3.28 26.20 -18.55
C PRO A 253 -4.00 27.53 -18.83
N GLN A 254 -5.12 27.80 -18.17
CA GLN A 254 -5.90 29.03 -18.37
C GLN A 254 -5.87 29.97 -17.18
N LEU A 255 -6.05 29.45 -15.96
CA LEU A 255 -6.16 30.30 -14.77
C LEU A 255 -4.79 30.77 -14.27
N LEU A 256 -3.77 29.93 -14.40
CA LEU A 256 -2.45 30.15 -13.80
C LEU A 256 -1.37 29.49 -14.67
N LYS A 257 -1.01 30.17 -15.77
CA LYS A 257 -0.20 29.60 -16.88
C LYS A 257 1.19 29.09 -16.49
N LYS A 258 1.70 29.51 -15.33
CA LYS A 258 3.00 29.10 -14.78
C LYS A 258 2.81 28.72 -13.32
N ALA A 259 3.62 27.77 -12.85
CA ALA A 259 3.67 27.44 -11.43
C ALA A 259 4.12 28.68 -10.64
N PRO A 260 3.46 29.01 -9.52
CA PRO A 260 3.90 30.11 -8.66
C PRO A 260 5.31 29.87 -8.11
N ASP A 261 6.09 30.94 -7.98
CA ASP A 261 7.45 30.87 -7.43
C ASP A 261 7.74 31.87 -6.29
N SER A 262 6.85 32.82 -6.06
CA SER A 262 7.00 33.88 -5.05
C SER A 262 5.78 34.04 -4.16
N GLY A 263 5.94 34.60 -2.96
CA GLY A 263 4.84 34.77 -1.99
C GLY A 263 3.61 35.51 -2.56
N ALA A 264 3.81 36.49 -3.44
CA ALA A 264 2.73 37.21 -4.12
C ALA A 264 1.99 36.31 -5.12
N GLU A 265 2.71 35.47 -5.86
CA GLU A 265 2.11 34.52 -6.79
C GLU A 265 1.38 33.38 -6.07
N TRP A 266 1.93 32.87 -4.95
CA TRP A 266 1.24 31.90 -4.09
C TRP A 266 -0.07 32.46 -3.53
N SER A 267 -0.07 33.74 -3.11
CA SER A 267 -1.27 34.43 -2.66
C SER A 267 -2.32 34.55 -3.78
N ARG A 268 -1.87 34.88 -5.00
CA ARG A 268 -2.74 34.92 -6.19
C ARG A 268 -3.31 33.54 -6.54
N ALA A 269 -2.49 32.49 -6.47
CA ALA A 269 -2.91 31.12 -6.71
C ALA A 269 -3.98 30.68 -5.70
N TYR A 270 -3.77 31.00 -4.42
CA TYR A 270 -4.78 30.77 -3.37
C TYR A 270 -6.10 31.51 -3.68
N ASP A 271 -6.05 32.79 -4.04
CA ASP A 271 -7.26 33.57 -4.33
C ASP A 271 -8.02 33.04 -5.58
N ILE A 272 -7.32 32.42 -6.54
CA ILE A 272 -7.94 31.68 -7.65
C ILE A 272 -8.64 30.43 -7.11
N CYS A 273 -7.94 29.59 -6.34
CA CYS A 273 -8.48 28.35 -5.78
C CYS A 273 -9.71 28.60 -4.89
N ARG A 274 -9.66 29.66 -4.07
CA ARG A 274 -10.72 30.06 -3.14
C ARG A 274 -12.08 30.25 -3.82
N LYS A 275 -12.11 30.69 -5.09
CA LYS A 275 -13.35 30.88 -5.86
C LYS A 275 -14.14 29.58 -6.05
N TYR A 276 -13.50 28.43 -5.89
CA TYR A 276 -14.09 27.11 -6.09
C TYR A 276 -14.42 26.40 -4.77
N PHE A 277 -14.21 27.02 -3.61
CA PHE A 277 -14.47 26.39 -2.31
C PHE A 277 -15.94 25.98 -2.11
N GLU A 278 -16.91 26.65 -2.75
CA GLU A 278 -18.32 26.23 -2.74
C GLU A 278 -18.56 24.87 -3.43
N ARG A 279 -17.58 24.35 -4.17
CA ARG A 279 -17.61 23.01 -4.77
C ARG A 279 -17.05 21.93 -3.86
N LEU A 280 -16.47 22.31 -2.71
CA LEU A 280 -15.87 21.39 -1.77
C LEU A 280 -16.82 21.12 -0.60
N ASN A 281 -16.83 19.88 -0.14
CA ASN A 281 -17.37 19.53 1.16
C ASN A 281 -16.36 19.92 2.26
N PRO A 282 -16.78 19.94 3.54
CA PRO A 282 -15.90 20.36 4.64
C PRO A 282 -14.62 19.54 4.77
N ARG A 283 -14.68 18.21 4.56
CA ARG A 283 -13.52 17.32 4.63
C ARG A 283 -12.48 17.66 3.57
N ASP A 284 -12.90 17.77 2.31
CA ASP A 284 -12.00 18.08 1.19
C ASP A 284 -11.42 19.49 1.27
N LEU A 285 -12.16 20.44 1.85
CA LEU A 285 -11.66 21.79 2.13
C LEU A 285 -10.54 21.78 3.19
N ILE A 286 -10.70 20.98 4.24
CA ILE A 286 -9.62 20.73 5.22
C ILE A 286 -8.42 20.12 4.52
N THR A 287 -8.62 19.04 3.76
CA THR A 287 -7.53 18.34 3.06
C THR A 287 -6.79 19.23 2.06
N PHE A 288 -7.47 20.14 1.36
CA PHE A 288 -6.84 21.14 0.52
C PHE A 288 -6.05 22.16 1.35
N THR A 289 -6.61 22.63 2.45
CA THR A 289 -5.96 23.65 3.29
C THR A 289 -4.72 23.10 3.98
N ASP A 290 -4.79 21.88 4.51
CA ASP A 290 -3.65 21.20 5.12
C ASP A 290 -2.53 20.95 4.10
N GLU A 291 -2.89 20.59 2.85
CA GLU A 291 -1.91 20.42 1.76
C GLU A 291 -1.08 21.69 1.54
N ILE A 292 -1.72 22.86 1.52
CA ILE A 292 -1.03 24.13 1.25
C ILE A 292 -0.42 24.78 2.51
N THR A 293 -0.62 24.18 3.68
CA THR A 293 -0.20 24.76 4.97
C THR A 293 0.82 23.89 5.70
N PHE A 294 0.61 22.57 5.77
CA PHE A 294 1.42 21.66 6.59
C PHE A 294 2.05 20.50 5.81
N SER A 295 1.91 20.46 4.49
CA SER A 295 2.68 19.52 3.67
C SER A 295 4.17 19.87 3.67
N SER A 296 5.01 18.89 3.34
CA SER A 296 6.44 19.11 3.13
C SER A 296 6.72 20.21 2.08
N CYS A 297 5.94 20.23 1.00
CA CYS A 297 6.03 21.25 -0.04
C CYS A 297 5.67 22.65 0.50
N ALA A 298 4.64 22.74 1.35
CA ALA A 298 4.24 23.99 1.99
C ALA A 298 5.30 24.52 2.95
N ALA A 299 5.80 23.67 3.85
CA ALA A 299 6.81 24.07 4.84
C ALA A 299 8.14 24.51 4.20
N THR A 300 8.46 24.01 3.00
CA THR A 300 9.69 24.35 2.27
C THR A 300 9.56 25.56 1.35
N LYS A 301 8.41 25.74 0.67
CA LYS A 301 8.23 26.80 -0.34
C LYS A 301 7.51 28.04 0.18
N LEU A 302 6.69 27.92 1.22
CA LEU A 302 5.86 29.01 1.72
C LEU A 302 6.36 29.51 3.07
N THR A 303 6.39 30.84 3.20
CA THR A 303 6.65 31.48 4.49
C THR A 303 5.52 31.19 5.48
N VAL A 304 5.81 31.33 6.78
CA VAL A 304 4.78 31.19 7.83
C VAL A 304 3.68 32.23 7.61
N GLU A 305 4.04 33.45 7.22
CA GLU A 305 3.12 34.55 6.96
C GLU A 305 2.14 34.24 5.83
N ASN A 306 2.64 33.67 4.71
CA ASN A 306 1.78 33.27 3.60
C ASN A 306 0.76 32.21 4.04
N ARG A 307 1.23 31.19 4.77
CA ARG A 307 0.40 30.11 5.29
C ARG A 307 -0.66 30.63 6.27
N THR A 308 -0.26 31.48 7.21
CA THR A 308 -1.17 32.13 8.17
C THR A 308 -2.27 32.92 7.48
N GLU A 309 -1.94 33.71 6.47
CA GLU A 309 -2.92 34.52 5.75
C GLU A 309 -3.92 33.65 4.95
N MET A 310 -3.43 32.60 4.28
CA MET A 310 -4.28 31.65 3.57
C MET A 310 -5.23 30.93 4.53
N THR A 311 -4.74 30.47 5.68
CA THR A 311 -5.59 29.84 6.71
C THR A 311 -6.65 30.81 7.23
N LYS A 312 -6.30 32.06 7.54
CA LYS A 312 -7.27 33.11 7.95
C LYS A 312 -8.36 33.34 6.91
N LYS A 313 -7.98 33.45 5.63
CA LYS A 313 -8.94 33.60 4.52
C LYS A 313 -9.85 32.38 4.39
N THR A 314 -9.35 31.16 4.60
CA THR A 314 -10.16 29.93 4.57
C THR A 314 -11.15 29.90 5.73
N ILE A 315 -10.70 30.23 6.95
CA ILE A 315 -11.56 30.36 8.13
C ILE A 315 -12.72 31.33 7.86
N ALA A 316 -12.43 32.49 7.27
CA ALA A 316 -13.46 33.46 6.91
C ALA A 316 -14.47 32.90 5.89
N ALA A 317 -14.00 32.15 4.89
CA ALA A 317 -14.89 31.49 3.92
C ALA A 317 -15.78 30.42 4.59
N VAL A 318 -15.22 29.60 5.48
CA VAL A 318 -15.99 28.59 6.24
C VAL A 318 -17.07 29.25 7.10
N LYS A 319 -16.75 30.34 7.81
CA LYS A 319 -17.77 31.11 8.57
C LYS A 319 -18.93 31.56 7.68
N GLN A 320 -18.62 32.08 6.49
CA GLN A 320 -19.65 32.47 5.52
C GLN A 320 -20.51 31.29 5.07
N PHE A 321 -19.92 30.11 4.87
CA PHE A 321 -20.67 28.90 4.51
C PHE A 321 -21.59 28.43 5.64
N MET A 322 -21.12 28.47 6.89
CA MET A 322 -21.95 28.17 8.08
C MET A 322 -23.15 29.12 8.17
N GLU A 323 -22.94 30.43 7.99
CA GLU A 323 -24.02 31.42 7.98
C GLU A 323 -25.02 31.20 6.83
N LYS A 324 -24.53 30.83 5.64
CA LYS A 324 -25.39 30.49 4.50
C LYS A 324 -26.24 29.24 4.76
N GLN A 325 -25.72 28.23 5.46
CA GLN A 325 -26.48 27.03 5.82
C GLN A 325 -27.57 27.32 6.84
N LYS A 326 -27.25 28.09 7.90
CA LYS A 326 -28.23 28.52 8.91
C LYS A 326 -29.41 29.28 8.30
N LYS A 327 -29.14 30.17 7.33
CA LYS A 327 -30.18 30.92 6.60
C LYS A 327 -31.07 30.05 5.71
N LYS A 328 -30.63 28.84 5.33
CA LYS A 328 -31.39 27.91 4.47
C LYS A 328 -32.22 26.90 5.25
N GLY A 329 -32.21 26.92 6.59
CA GLY A 329 -33.03 26.03 7.42
C GLY A 329 -32.70 24.54 7.28
N LEU A 330 -31.47 24.21 6.85
CA LEU A 330 -31.04 22.83 6.56
C LEU A 330 -30.53 22.07 7.80
N GLU A 331 -30.98 22.43 9.00
CA GLU A 331 -30.51 21.81 10.25
C GLU A 331 -31.13 20.43 10.52
N ASP A 332 -32.24 20.07 9.87
CA ASP A 332 -32.96 18.80 10.10
C ASP A 332 -33.13 17.95 8.82
N SER A 333 -32.08 17.24 8.41
CA SER A 333 -32.25 16.02 7.60
C SER A 333 -31.07 15.07 7.81
N THR A 334 -31.31 14.04 8.63
CA THR A 334 -30.52 12.79 8.72
C THR A 334 -29.01 12.97 8.61
N GLN A 335 -28.40 13.63 9.61
CA GLN A 335 -26.94 13.61 9.76
C GLN A 335 -26.49 12.16 10.02
N THR A 336 -25.83 11.58 9.03
CA THR A 336 -25.02 10.38 9.26
C THR A 336 -23.93 10.77 10.26
N CYS A 337 -23.86 10.05 11.38
CA CYS A 337 -22.99 10.33 12.55
C CYS A 337 -21.49 10.53 12.22
N ASN A 338 -21.05 10.24 10.99
CA ASN A 338 -19.65 10.20 10.56
C ASN A 338 -19.26 11.27 9.51
N SER A 339 -20.15 12.20 9.14
CA SER A 339 -19.83 13.24 8.14
C SER A 339 -19.20 14.48 8.78
N VAL A 340 -18.07 14.96 8.24
CA VAL A 340 -17.39 16.17 8.73
C VAL A 340 -18.25 17.40 8.41
N THR A 341 -18.66 18.16 9.42
CA THR A 341 -19.46 19.38 9.25
C THR A 341 -18.59 20.63 9.07
N TYR A 342 -19.21 21.76 8.71
CA TYR A 342 -18.48 23.03 8.63
C TYR A 342 -18.01 23.53 10.00
N GLU A 343 -18.70 23.20 11.10
CA GLU A 343 -18.26 23.47 12.47
C GLU A 343 -16.96 22.72 12.78
N VAL A 344 -16.89 21.44 12.43
CA VAL A 344 -15.67 20.63 12.60
C VAL A 344 -14.52 21.20 11.77
N ALA A 345 -14.77 21.55 10.51
CA ALA A 345 -13.77 22.20 9.65
C ALA A 345 -13.32 23.55 10.21
N PHE A 346 -14.23 24.35 10.74
CA PHE A 346 -13.91 25.62 11.39
C PHE A 346 -12.96 25.43 12.58
N ASN A 347 -13.27 24.49 13.47
CA ASN A 347 -12.44 24.19 14.64
C ASN A 347 -11.06 23.64 14.25
N HIS A 348 -10.99 22.74 13.25
CA HIS A 348 -9.73 22.25 12.69
C HIS A 348 -8.84 23.39 12.18
N LEU A 349 -9.43 24.33 11.44
CA LEU A 349 -8.71 25.48 10.89
C LEU A 349 -8.30 26.48 11.98
N GLN A 350 -9.10 26.66 13.03
CA GLN A 350 -8.70 27.48 14.19
C GLN A 350 -7.48 26.89 14.91
N GLN A 351 -7.46 25.58 15.14
CA GLN A 351 -6.30 24.89 15.69
C GLN A 351 -5.07 25.05 14.78
N SER A 352 -5.28 24.91 13.46
CA SER A 352 -4.23 25.11 12.46
C SER A 352 -3.63 26.52 12.53
N LEU A 353 -4.49 27.54 12.61
CA LEU A 353 -4.07 28.93 12.73
C LEU A 353 -3.32 29.19 14.04
N ALA A 354 -3.79 28.62 15.15
CA ALA A 354 -3.12 28.72 16.43
C ALA A 354 -1.73 28.09 16.39
N HIS A 355 -1.59 26.90 15.78
CA HIS A 355 -0.28 26.25 15.62
C HIS A 355 0.68 27.06 14.75
N LEU A 356 0.21 27.66 13.64
CA LEU A 356 1.06 28.57 12.86
C LEU A 356 1.58 29.74 13.71
N GLY A 357 0.78 30.22 14.66
CA GLY A 357 1.18 31.24 15.63
C GLY A 357 2.27 30.80 16.61
N THR A 358 2.44 29.50 16.84
CA THR A 358 3.52 28.98 17.71
C THR A 358 4.85 28.84 16.97
N LEU A 359 4.86 28.90 15.63
CA LEU A 359 6.08 28.81 14.83
C LEU A 359 7.02 30.01 14.99
N SER A 360 6.50 31.12 15.53
CA SER A 360 7.26 32.30 15.94
C SER A 360 7.65 32.30 17.42
N HIS A 361 7.30 31.26 18.18
CA HIS A 361 7.64 31.13 19.59
C HIS A 361 9.16 30.98 19.75
N ASP A 362 9.76 31.62 20.77
CA ASP A 362 11.21 31.67 21.00
C ASP A 362 11.85 30.28 21.02
N PHE A 363 11.21 29.32 21.67
CA PHE A 363 11.65 27.91 21.67
C PHE A 363 11.75 27.31 20.26
N ILE A 364 10.74 27.53 19.41
CA ILE A 364 10.73 26.99 18.04
C ILE A 364 11.78 27.71 17.19
N ASN A 365 11.95 29.02 17.36
CA ASN A 365 13.00 29.78 16.69
C ASN A 365 14.39 29.32 17.12
N HIS A 366 14.59 28.95 18.39
CA HIS A 366 15.84 28.36 18.86
C HIS A 366 16.14 27.03 18.15
N LEU A 367 15.15 26.15 17.99
CA LEU A 367 15.31 24.90 17.23
C LEU A 367 15.69 25.15 15.77
N LYS A 368 15.24 26.26 15.17
CA LYS A 368 15.56 26.66 13.79
C LYS A 368 16.92 27.34 13.61
N SER A 369 17.47 27.95 14.64
CA SER A 369 18.66 28.84 14.53
C SER A 369 19.96 28.20 15.00
N THR A 370 19.89 26.98 15.53
CA THR A 370 21.05 26.25 16.04
C THR A 370 21.71 25.44 14.92
N ASP A 371 23.04 25.43 14.82
CA ASP A 371 23.82 24.64 13.83
C ASP A 371 23.73 23.10 14.00
N LYS A 372 22.79 22.60 14.80
CA LYS A 372 22.58 21.17 15.02
C LYS A 372 21.48 20.65 14.08
N ASP A 373 21.87 19.82 13.13
CA ASP A 373 20.96 19.18 12.15
C ASP A 373 19.75 18.50 12.80
N SER A 374 19.92 17.89 13.98
CA SER A 374 18.83 17.25 14.73
C SER A 374 17.75 18.25 15.16
N LEU A 375 18.13 19.44 15.62
CA LEU A 375 17.18 20.47 16.08
C LEU A 375 16.40 21.08 14.91
N HIS A 376 17.07 21.31 13.77
CA HIS A 376 16.40 21.71 12.54
C HIS A 376 15.33 20.69 12.12
N LYS A 377 15.67 19.40 12.21
CA LYS A 377 14.72 18.32 11.92
C LYS A 377 13.53 18.34 12.87
N TYR A 378 13.72 18.56 14.16
CA TYR A 378 12.61 18.68 15.11
C TYR A 378 11.73 19.88 14.84
N SER A 379 12.33 21.05 14.51
CA SER A 379 11.53 22.21 14.14
C SER A 379 10.70 21.94 12.88
N TYR A 380 11.26 21.26 11.88
CA TYR A 380 10.54 20.91 10.67
C TYR A 380 9.39 19.93 10.96
N LEU A 381 9.67 18.88 11.75
CA LEU A 381 8.65 17.91 12.16
C LEU A 381 7.55 18.56 12.99
N TYR A 382 7.89 19.51 13.85
CA TYR A 382 6.91 20.30 14.60
C TYR A 382 6.05 21.14 13.66
N ASP A 383 6.63 21.83 12.68
CA ASP A 383 5.90 22.66 11.70
C ASP A 383 4.85 21.84 10.92
N VAL A 384 5.25 20.69 10.36
CA VAL A 384 4.32 19.83 9.61
C VAL A 384 3.36 19.03 10.51
N SER A 385 3.53 19.10 11.84
CA SER A 385 2.69 18.36 12.79
C SER A 385 1.29 18.96 12.95
N ARG A 386 1.10 20.26 12.72
CA ARG A 386 -0.15 20.99 13.04
C ARG A 386 -0.56 20.89 14.53
N SER A 387 0.36 20.57 15.44
CA SER A 387 0.04 20.15 16.82
C SER A 387 -0.91 18.95 16.91
N GLU A 388 -0.90 18.05 15.92
CA GLU A 388 -1.65 16.80 16.01
C GLU A 388 -1.06 15.90 17.08
N LYS A 389 -1.90 15.41 17.98
CA LYS A 389 -1.50 14.62 19.15
C LYS A 389 -0.50 13.51 18.81
N GLU A 390 -0.83 12.66 17.84
CA GLU A 390 0.03 11.52 17.48
C GLU A 390 1.36 11.96 16.86
N LYS A 391 1.36 13.00 16.00
CA LYS A 391 2.61 13.53 15.41
C LYS A 391 3.50 14.20 16.46
N ILE A 392 2.92 14.95 17.40
CA ILE A 392 3.65 15.55 18.51
C ILE A 392 4.19 14.47 19.46
N LYS A 393 3.39 13.44 19.76
CA LYS A 393 3.83 12.27 20.54
C LYS A 393 5.02 11.59 19.86
N GLU A 394 4.94 11.29 18.57
CA GLU A 394 6.03 10.68 17.82
C GLU A 394 7.29 11.55 17.78
N LEU A 395 7.12 12.87 17.61
CA LEU A 395 8.23 13.83 17.67
C LEU A 395 8.88 13.83 19.06
N ALA A 396 8.10 13.92 20.13
CA ALA A 396 8.59 13.93 21.49
C ALA A 396 9.31 12.63 21.86
N ILE A 397 8.78 11.47 21.43
CA ILE A 397 9.46 10.17 21.56
C ILE A 397 10.77 10.16 20.78
N THR A 398 10.77 10.71 19.56
CA THR A 398 11.99 10.81 18.74
C THR A 398 13.06 11.65 19.44
N MET A 399 12.68 12.79 20.03
CA MET A 399 13.57 13.64 20.81
C MET A 399 14.13 12.90 22.03
N CYS A 400 13.29 12.17 22.77
CA CYS A 400 13.69 11.37 23.92
C CYS A 400 14.71 10.28 23.55
N VAL A 401 14.40 9.50 22.50
CA VAL A 401 15.28 8.44 21.99
C VAL A 401 16.61 8.99 21.43
N GLN A 402 16.62 10.22 20.93
CA GLN A 402 17.83 10.89 20.45
C GLN A 402 18.61 11.62 21.56
N GLY A 403 18.15 11.55 22.81
CA GLY A 403 18.86 12.07 23.99
C GLY A 403 18.65 13.55 24.27
N GLU A 404 17.56 14.14 23.79
CA GLU A 404 17.18 15.51 24.18
C GLU A 404 16.70 15.56 25.64
N SER A 405 16.97 16.68 26.31
CA SER A 405 16.61 16.86 27.73
C SER A 405 15.10 16.86 27.99
N LEU A 406 14.69 16.39 29.17
CA LEU A 406 13.26 16.36 29.55
C LEU A 406 12.64 17.75 29.60
N SER A 407 13.43 18.77 29.96
CA SER A 407 12.98 20.17 29.95
C SER A 407 12.72 20.67 28.52
N THR A 408 13.49 20.24 27.53
CA THR A 408 13.29 20.58 26.11
C THR A 408 12.06 19.87 25.56
N ILE A 409 11.87 18.60 25.89
CA ILE A 409 10.66 17.84 25.53
C ILE A 409 9.42 18.48 26.16
N LYS A 410 9.48 18.85 27.44
CA LYS A 410 8.40 19.55 28.13
C LYS A 410 8.05 20.87 27.44
N LYS A 411 9.05 21.70 27.09
CA LYS A 411 8.84 22.94 26.32
C LYS A 411 8.15 22.69 24.98
N LEU A 412 8.52 21.63 24.25
CA LEU A 412 7.82 21.27 23.01
C LEU A 412 6.33 20.99 23.25
N LEU A 413 6.02 20.18 24.28
CA LEU A 413 4.66 19.82 24.65
C LEU A 413 3.86 21.05 25.11
N ASP A 414 4.47 21.95 25.88
CA ASP A 414 3.85 23.19 26.37
C ASP A 414 3.56 24.19 25.25
N VAL A 415 4.39 24.20 24.20
CA VAL A 415 4.22 25.08 23.03
C VAL A 415 3.19 24.55 22.03
N ALA A 416 2.93 23.23 22.01
CA ALA A 416 1.93 22.63 21.12
C ALA A 416 0.50 23.09 21.47
N VAL A 417 -0.35 23.21 20.45
CA VAL A 417 -1.71 23.71 20.60
C VAL A 417 -2.70 22.59 20.92
N GLY A 418 -3.48 22.79 21.99
CA GLY A 418 -4.60 21.94 22.39
C GLY A 418 -4.22 20.88 23.44
N PRO A 419 -5.21 20.18 24.00
CA PRO A 419 -4.95 19.15 25.01
C PRO A 419 -4.33 17.93 24.35
N LEU A 420 -3.00 17.80 24.43
CA LEU A 420 -2.31 16.61 23.94
C LEU A 420 -2.67 15.37 24.79
N GLY A 421 -3.01 15.57 26.06
CA GLY A 421 -3.28 14.50 27.01
C GLY A 421 -2.06 13.60 27.24
N ILE A 422 -0.86 14.16 27.05
CA ILE A 422 0.43 13.53 27.32
C ILE A 422 1.36 14.57 27.95
N GLY A 423 2.16 14.15 28.93
CA GLY A 423 3.24 14.91 29.53
C GLY A 423 4.60 14.30 29.21
N ALA A 424 5.66 14.96 29.67
CA ALA A 424 7.03 14.49 29.50
C ALA A 424 7.26 13.10 30.14
N ARG A 425 6.60 12.80 31.27
CA ARG A 425 6.60 11.46 31.88
C ARG A 425 6.07 10.39 30.94
N ASP A 426 4.92 10.64 30.31
CA ASP A 426 4.29 9.71 29.36
C ASP A 426 5.20 9.48 28.14
N VAL A 427 5.88 10.53 27.66
CA VAL A 427 6.85 10.41 26.56
C VAL A 427 8.01 9.49 26.92
N VAL A 428 8.55 9.59 28.14
CA VAL A 428 9.60 8.68 28.62
C VAL A 428 9.06 7.25 28.71
N GLN A 429 7.86 7.07 29.27
CA GLN A 429 7.21 5.75 29.34
C GLN A 429 7.06 5.13 27.95
N TYR A 430 6.48 5.85 26.99
CA TYR A 430 6.33 5.36 25.61
C TYR A 430 7.67 5.06 24.95
N SER A 431 8.71 5.84 25.26
CA SER A 431 10.06 5.59 24.75
C SER A 431 10.65 4.30 25.33
N VAL A 432 10.46 4.04 26.63
CA VAL A 432 10.87 2.79 27.30
C VAL A 432 10.09 1.59 26.75
N GLU A 433 8.78 1.69 26.58
CA GLU A 433 7.95 0.64 25.97
C GLU A 433 8.44 0.30 24.56
N LYS A 434 8.75 1.33 23.75
CA LYS A 434 9.29 1.17 22.40
C LYS A 434 10.66 0.49 22.40
N LEU A 435 11.51 0.78 23.37
CA LEU A 435 12.80 0.11 23.56
C LEU A 435 12.64 -1.35 23.99
N ILE A 436 11.71 -1.64 24.90
CA ILE A 436 11.40 -3.02 25.34
C ILE A 436 10.98 -3.87 24.14
N VAL A 437 10.10 -3.36 23.27
CA VAL A 437 9.70 -4.06 22.04
C VAL A 437 10.92 -4.35 21.16
N SER A 438 11.83 -3.38 21.00
CA SER A 438 13.07 -3.56 20.24
C SER A 438 14.02 -4.60 20.88
N LEU A 439 14.11 -4.66 22.22
CA LEU A 439 14.95 -5.60 22.94
C LEU A 439 14.41 -7.05 22.91
N ARG A 440 13.09 -7.22 22.74
CA ARG A 440 12.45 -8.55 22.62
C ARG A 440 12.78 -9.26 21.30
N GLY A 441 13.16 -8.53 20.25
CA GLY A 441 13.57 -9.12 18.96
C GLY A 441 12.43 -9.62 18.07
N ASN A 442 11.15 -9.38 18.42
CA ASN A 442 10.01 -9.76 17.58
C ASN A 442 9.85 -8.79 16.39
N SER A 443 10.35 -9.19 15.22
CA SER A 443 10.38 -8.39 13.99
C SER A 443 9.04 -8.37 13.22
N LEU A 444 7.95 -8.01 13.87
CA LEU A 444 6.66 -7.78 13.18
C LEU A 444 6.27 -6.30 13.11
N GLU A 445 6.94 -5.43 13.87
CA GLU A 445 6.80 -3.98 13.75
C GLU A 445 8.17 -3.34 13.50
N SER A 446 8.20 -2.39 12.56
CA SER A 446 9.34 -1.69 11.97
C SER A 446 10.15 -0.80 12.93
N CYS A 447 10.21 -1.15 14.22
CA CYS A 447 10.82 -0.33 15.26
C CYS A 447 12.36 -0.43 15.27
N SER A 448 13.01 0.25 14.31
CA SER A 448 14.47 0.25 14.17
C SER A 448 15.13 1.26 15.13
N VAL A 449 15.00 1.06 16.45
CA VAL A 449 15.87 1.79 17.39
C VAL A 449 17.26 1.18 17.32
N LYS A 450 18.23 1.94 16.80
CA LYS A 450 19.63 1.49 16.74
C LYS A 450 20.20 1.49 18.16
N GLN A 451 20.81 0.38 18.57
CA GLN A 451 21.44 0.23 19.90
C GLN A 451 20.48 0.55 21.07
N PRO A 452 19.39 -0.23 21.25
CA PRO A 452 18.35 0.07 22.24
C PRO A 452 18.88 0.19 23.67
N LEU A 453 19.89 -0.61 24.05
CA LEU A 453 20.54 -0.51 25.36
C LEU A 453 21.27 0.83 25.55
N LYS A 454 21.92 1.35 24.50
CA LYS A 454 22.62 2.64 24.58
C LYS A 454 21.64 3.80 24.72
N VAL A 455 20.52 3.73 24.01
CA VAL A 455 19.44 4.70 24.13
C VAL A 455 18.85 4.67 25.55
N LEU A 456 18.59 3.47 26.09
CA LEU A 456 18.10 3.34 27.46
C LEU A 456 19.08 3.96 28.46
N GLU A 457 20.37 3.68 28.33
CA GLU A 457 21.42 4.28 29.17
C GLU A 457 21.37 5.81 29.16
N ASN A 458 21.16 6.42 27.98
CA ASN A 458 21.04 7.86 27.85
C ASN A 458 19.76 8.41 28.51
N ILE A 459 18.62 7.72 28.36
CA ILE A 459 17.35 8.10 29.02
C ILE A 459 17.50 8.06 30.54
N VAL A 460 18.06 6.97 31.07
CA VAL A 460 18.28 6.77 32.50
C VAL A 460 19.20 7.86 33.06
N LYS A 461 20.29 8.19 32.36
CA LYS A 461 21.17 9.31 32.72
C LYS A 461 20.45 10.65 32.72
N GLU A 462 19.63 10.93 31.71
CA GLU A 462 18.89 12.19 31.67
C GLU A 462 17.82 12.29 32.77
N VAL A 463 17.15 11.18 33.12
CA VAL A 463 16.22 11.14 34.27
C VAL A 463 16.97 11.40 35.58
N HIS A 464 18.16 10.82 35.76
CA HIS A 464 19.02 11.10 36.90
C HIS A 464 19.40 12.58 36.97
N LEU A 465 19.92 13.15 35.88
CA LEU A 465 20.29 14.57 35.80
C LEU A 465 19.09 15.51 36.01
N SER A 466 17.90 15.15 35.52
CA SER A 466 16.66 15.91 35.74
C SER A 466 16.25 15.91 37.22
N SER A 467 16.45 14.79 37.92
CA SER A 467 16.25 14.68 39.36
C SER A 467 17.24 15.58 40.13
N GLU A 468 18.53 15.56 39.77
CA GLU A 468 19.55 16.45 40.37
C GLU A 468 19.25 17.94 40.15
N ARG A 469 18.67 18.30 39.00
CA ARG A 469 18.22 19.67 38.70
C ARG A 469 16.94 20.07 39.44
N GLY A 470 16.31 19.17 40.19
CA GLY A 470 15.08 19.41 40.92
C GLY A 470 13.81 19.49 40.05
N GLU A 471 13.88 19.03 38.79
CA GLU A 471 12.72 18.98 37.89
C GLU A 471 11.78 17.82 38.24
N ALA A 472 12.35 16.70 38.70
CA ALA A 472 11.68 15.50 39.22
C ALA A 472 10.46 15.02 38.39
N ILE A 473 10.58 15.09 37.05
CA ILE A 473 9.49 14.76 36.12
C ILE A 473 9.21 13.25 36.07
N VAL A 474 10.28 12.45 36.18
CA VAL A 474 10.27 10.99 36.20
C VAL A 474 11.19 10.55 37.33
N SER A 475 10.77 9.58 38.13
CA SER A 475 11.59 9.02 39.22
C SER A 475 12.33 7.75 38.80
N SER A 476 13.27 7.29 39.63
CA SER A 476 13.86 5.95 39.50
C SER A 476 12.80 4.86 39.60
N ASP A 477 11.80 5.06 40.46
CA ASP A 477 10.74 4.09 40.75
C ASP A 477 9.82 3.92 39.54
N ASP A 478 9.50 5.01 38.83
CA ASP A 478 8.75 4.97 37.57
C ASP A 478 9.46 4.09 36.52
N LEU A 479 10.77 4.31 36.32
CA LEU A 479 11.56 3.54 35.36
C LEU A 479 11.64 2.05 35.75
N LEU A 480 11.81 1.77 37.04
CA LEU A 480 11.80 0.40 37.55
C LEU A 480 10.46 -0.27 37.31
N GLU A 481 9.35 0.43 37.59
CA GLU A 481 7.99 -0.07 37.35
C GLU A 481 7.79 -0.49 35.89
N TRP A 482 8.24 0.33 34.94
CA TRP A 482 8.07 0.07 33.51
C TRP A 482 8.98 -1.05 32.98
N LEU A 483 10.20 -1.18 33.53
CA LEU A 483 11.18 -2.18 33.10
C LEU A 483 10.97 -3.54 33.77
N ARG A 484 10.38 -3.60 34.97
CA ARG A 484 10.20 -4.82 35.78
C ARG A 484 9.49 -5.95 35.00
N PRO A 485 8.41 -5.73 34.22
CA PRO A 485 7.79 -6.78 33.41
C PRO A 485 8.72 -7.39 32.35
N PHE A 486 9.62 -6.61 31.74
CA PHE A 486 10.59 -7.12 30.78
C PHE A 486 11.70 -7.92 31.46
N CYS A 487 12.22 -7.42 32.59
CA CYS A 487 13.29 -8.08 33.33
C CYS A 487 12.83 -9.40 33.99
N GLY A 488 11.56 -9.48 34.39
CA GLY A 488 10.96 -10.68 34.96
C GLY A 488 10.44 -11.71 33.95
N ASP A 489 10.51 -11.44 32.64
CA ASP A 489 10.01 -12.37 31.61
C ASP A 489 11.05 -13.45 31.30
N ASP A 490 10.77 -14.67 31.76
CA ASP A 490 11.62 -15.84 31.60
C ASP A 490 11.72 -16.36 30.17
N THR A 491 10.81 -15.95 29.29
CA THR A 491 10.79 -16.38 27.88
C THR A 491 11.81 -15.62 27.03
N LEU A 492 12.39 -14.54 27.56
CA LEU A 492 13.30 -13.65 26.83
C LEU A 492 14.78 -13.97 27.07
N PRO A 493 15.69 -13.62 26.14
CA PRO A 493 17.12 -13.79 26.31
C PRO A 493 17.64 -13.13 27.61
N VAL A 494 18.59 -13.80 28.26
CA VAL A 494 19.14 -13.41 29.56
C VAL A 494 19.94 -12.11 29.48
N LYS A 495 20.82 -12.01 28.47
CA LYS A 495 21.79 -10.91 28.37
C LYS A 495 21.15 -9.50 28.30
N PRO A 496 20.15 -9.22 27.44
CA PRO A 496 19.48 -7.92 27.43
C PRO A 496 18.79 -7.57 28.76
N ARG A 497 18.27 -8.57 29.48
CA ARG A 497 17.66 -8.36 30.80
C ARG A 497 18.71 -7.94 31.83
N ILE A 498 19.86 -8.61 31.86
CA ILE A 498 20.99 -8.24 32.73
C ILE A 498 21.50 -6.83 32.41
N ASP A 499 21.69 -6.52 31.13
CA ASP A 499 22.23 -5.22 30.68
C ASP A 499 21.31 -4.05 31.09
N VAL A 500 19.98 -4.20 30.96
CA VAL A 500 18.99 -3.21 31.42
C VAL A 500 19.10 -2.94 32.93
N LEU A 501 19.22 -4.01 33.72
CA LEU A 501 19.34 -3.89 35.18
C LEU A 501 20.67 -3.25 35.59
N GLN A 502 21.75 -3.54 34.86
CA GLN A 502 23.05 -2.91 35.08
C GLN A 502 23.03 -1.41 34.77
N ILE A 503 22.34 -0.99 33.72
CA ILE A 503 22.16 0.43 33.39
C ILE A 503 21.45 1.16 34.54
N MET A 504 20.41 0.56 35.12
CA MET A 504 19.66 1.15 36.24
C MET A 504 20.52 1.27 37.51
N GLU A 505 21.25 0.21 37.86
CA GLU A 505 22.14 0.16 39.04
C GLU A 505 23.28 1.20 38.96
N GLN A 506 23.82 1.43 37.76
CA GLN A 506 24.90 2.41 37.57
C GLN A 506 24.45 3.87 37.67
N ALA A 507 23.18 4.14 37.44
CA ALA A 507 22.66 5.50 37.35
C ALA A 507 21.84 5.93 38.59
N PHE A 508 21.33 4.99 39.38
CA PHE A 508 20.53 5.29 40.57
C PHE A 508 21.05 4.57 41.81
N ASN A 509 20.95 5.22 42.97
CA ASN A 509 21.13 4.57 44.26
C ASN A 509 19.86 3.75 44.57
N LEU A 510 19.84 2.51 44.08
CA LEU A 510 18.74 1.57 44.28
C LEU A 510 18.60 1.20 45.76
N SER A 511 17.39 0.88 46.20
CA SER A 511 17.15 0.34 47.54
C SER A 511 17.83 -1.04 47.69
N ASP A 512 18.15 -1.44 48.93
CA ASP A 512 18.73 -2.77 49.19
C ASP A 512 17.83 -3.90 48.65
N ASP A 513 16.52 -3.71 48.68
CA ASP A 513 15.55 -4.67 48.16
C ASP A 513 15.58 -4.73 46.63
N ASP A 514 15.74 -3.59 45.95
CA ASP A 514 15.89 -3.56 44.50
C ASP A 514 17.23 -4.17 44.07
N ILE A 515 18.34 -3.89 44.78
CA ILE A 515 19.64 -4.51 44.52
C ILE A 515 19.56 -6.04 44.65
N LYS A 516 18.92 -6.55 45.71
CA LYS A 516 18.69 -7.99 45.91
C LYS A 516 17.81 -8.57 44.80
N LEU A 517 16.78 -7.85 44.39
CA LEU A 517 15.89 -8.26 43.30
C LEU A 517 16.61 -8.27 41.94
N LEU A 518 17.49 -7.30 41.68
CA LEU A 518 18.34 -7.28 40.48
C LEU A 518 19.30 -8.47 40.46
N LEU A 519 19.94 -8.74 41.60
CA LEU A 519 20.83 -9.88 41.79
C LEU A 519 20.09 -11.21 41.59
N PHE A 520 18.84 -11.28 42.06
CA PHE A 520 17.94 -12.42 41.85
C PHE A 520 17.62 -12.64 40.38
N PHE A 521 17.15 -11.61 39.68
CA PHE A 521 16.83 -11.72 38.27
C PHE A 521 18.05 -12.09 37.42
N ARG A 522 19.23 -11.54 37.72
CA ARG A 522 20.49 -11.91 37.06
C ARG A 522 20.83 -13.38 37.26
N THR A 523 20.81 -13.85 38.51
CA THR A 523 21.12 -15.24 38.86
C THR A 523 20.12 -16.20 38.23
N GLN A 524 18.83 -15.90 38.36
CA GLN A 524 17.75 -16.73 37.84
C GLN A 524 17.76 -16.82 36.32
N ALA A 525 18.07 -15.72 35.63
CA ALA A 525 18.16 -15.70 34.18
C ALA A 525 19.29 -16.62 33.69
N VAL A 526 20.48 -16.56 34.29
CA VAL A 526 21.59 -17.48 33.95
C VAL A 526 21.22 -18.94 34.27
N LEU A 527 20.63 -19.19 35.46
CA LEU A 527 20.25 -20.53 35.90
C LEU A 527 19.23 -21.18 34.98
N LYS A 528 18.15 -20.49 34.60
CA LYS A 528 17.14 -21.06 33.71
C LYS A 528 17.67 -21.41 32.32
N ALA A 529 18.70 -20.69 31.85
CA ALA A 529 19.29 -20.92 30.54
C ALA A 529 20.17 -22.19 30.47
N SER A 530 20.88 -22.53 31.56
CA SER A 530 21.84 -23.66 31.57
C SER A 530 21.50 -24.79 32.54
N TRP A 531 20.77 -24.51 33.62
CA TRP A 531 20.35 -25.47 34.64
C TRP A 531 18.86 -25.32 34.98
N PRO A 532 17.93 -25.61 34.04
CA PRO A 532 16.49 -25.38 34.21
C PRO A 532 15.86 -26.18 35.37
N VAL A 533 16.52 -27.24 35.85
CA VAL A 533 16.08 -28.06 36.98
C VAL A 533 16.38 -27.37 38.32
N LYS A 534 17.38 -26.47 38.38
CA LYS A 534 17.76 -25.74 39.58
C LYS A 534 16.94 -24.46 39.71
N LYS A 535 16.12 -24.38 40.75
CA LYS A 535 15.42 -23.15 41.13
C LYS A 535 16.28 -22.44 42.18
N ALA A 536 16.68 -21.20 41.89
CA ALA A 536 17.19 -20.31 42.93
C ALA A 536 16.03 -19.52 43.53
N GLU A 537 16.10 -19.33 44.84
CA GLU A 537 15.27 -18.42 45.61
C GLU A 537 16.08 -17.17 45.99
N VAL A 538 15.40 -16.09 46.39
CA VAL A 538 16.06 -14.84 46.82
C VAL A 538 17.03 -15.09 47.99
N VAL A 539 16.72 -16.10 48.80
CA VAL A 539 17.53 -16.51 49.96
C VAL A 539 18.89 -17.07 49.54
N ASP A 540 19.00 -17.72 48.37
CA ASP A 540 20.22 -18.41 47.91
C ASP A 540 21.34 -17.45 47.47
N ILE A 541 21.02 -16.16 47.33
CA ILE A 541 21.92 -15.12 46.83
C ILE A 541 21.99 -13.90 47.72
N GLU A 542 21.38 -13.99 48.90
CA GLU A 542 21.21 -12.88 49.85
C GLU A 542 22.54 -12.31 50.33
N ASN A 543 23.58 -13.14 50.42
CA ASN A 543 24.91 -12.76 50.88
C ASN A 543 26.01 -13.46 50.05
N GLU A 544 27.26 -13.04 50.26
CA GLU A 544 28.42 -13.57 49.54
C GLU A 544 28.65 -15.07 49.75
N GLU A 545 28.49 -15.57 50.99
CA GLU A 545 28.68 -16.99 51.32
C GLU A 545 27.71 -17.89 50.56
N LYS A 546 26.42 -17.52 50.52
CA LYS A 546 25.39 -18.30 49.81
C LYS A 546 25.59 -18.26 48.30
N ARG A 547 25.98 -17.10 47.75
CA ARG A 547 26.37 -16.98 46.33
C ARG A 547 27.57 -17.88 46.01
N TYR A 548 28.57 -17.92 46.89
CA TYR A 548 29.74 -18.77 46.71
C TYR A 548 29.37 -20.25 46.74
N ALA A 549 28.54 -20.66 47.70
CA ALA A 549 28.01 -22.02 47.79
C ALA A 549 27.24 -22.43 46.52
N LEU A 550 26.36 -21.54 46.03
CA LEU A 550 25.62 -21.76 44.79
C LEU A 550 26.56 -21.87 43.58
N PHE A 551 27.61 -21.06 43.49
CA PHE A 551 28.59 -21.15 42.40
C PHE A 551 29.34 -22.48 42.39
N LEU A 552 29.79 -22.94 43.56
CA LEU A 552 30.46 -24.24 43.68
C LEU A 552 29.52 -25.39 43.30
N GLU A 553 28.26 -25.32 43.71
CA GLU A 553 27.25 -26.32 43.31
C GLU A 553 27.06 -26.35 41.79
N LEU A 554 26.93 -25.18 41.15
CA LEU A 554 26.79 -25.09 39.70
C LEU A 554 28.05 -25.55 38.96
N LEU A 555 29.22 -25.26 39.50
CA LEU A 555 30.50 -25.70 38.95
C LEU A 555 30.63 -27.23 38.96
N ASP A 556 30.19 -27.88 40.04
CA ASP A 556 30.24 -29.34 40.18
C ASP A 556 29.34 -30.06 39.16
N ILE A 557 28.17 -29.49 38.88
CA ILE A 557 27.20 -30.04 37.91
C ILE A 557 27.41 -29.56 36.47
N SER A 558 28.48 -28.79 36.19
CA SER A 558 28.82 -28.29 34.86
C SER A 558 29.74 -29.23 34.11
N HIS A 559 29.36 -29.61 32.89
CA HIS A 559 30.09 -30.60 32.09
C HIS A 559 30.33 -30.16 30.64
N ASN A 560 29.71 -29.07 30.17
CA ASN A 560 29.89 -28.59 28.80
C ASN A 560 30.35 -27.13 28.71
N ARG A 561 30.91 -26.77 27.54
CA ARG A 561 31.48 -25.43 27.30
C ARG A 561 30.47 -24.31 27.47
N THR A 562 29.20 -24.55 27.13
CA THR A 562 28.13 -23.57 27.23
C THR A 562 27.80 -23.26 28.69
N GLU A 563 27.74 -24.26 29.56
CA GLU A 563 27.57 -24.11 31.01
C GLU A 563 28.71 -23.30 31.64
N PHE A 564 29.97 -23.60 31.30
CA PHE A 564 31.10 -22.80 31.79
C PHE A 564 31.04 -21.34 31.33
N GLN A 565 30.55 -21.06 30.12
CA GLN A 565 30.32 -19.68 29.66
C GLN A 565 29.22 -18.98 30.48
N HIS A 566 28.17 -19.70 30.87
CA HIS A 566 27.10 -19.16 31.72
C HIS A 566 27.57 -18.95 33.18
N LEU A 567 28.47 -19.79 33.70
CA LEU A 567 29.14 -19.52 34.98
C LEU A 567 29.95 -18.22 34.95
N VAL A 568 30.65 -17.94 33.84
CA VAL A 568 31.36 -16.67 33.67
C VAL A 568 30.38 -15.49 33.63
N LEU A 569 29.25 -15.62 32.93
CA LEU A 569 28.20 -14.60 32.94
C LEU A 569 27.61 -14.37 34.34
N LEU A 570 27.48 -15.43 35.14
CA LEU A 570 27.01 -15.34 36.52
C LEU A 570 27.96 -14.53 37.39
N LEU A 571 29.27 -14.83 37.30
CA LEU A 571 30.30 -14.09 38.03
C LEU A 571 30.39 -12.63 37.61
N GLN A 572 30.18 -12.33 36.32
CA GLN A 572 30.12 -10.96 35.81
C GLN A 572 28.88 -10.20 36.29
N ALA A 573 27.79 -10.91 36.59
CA ALA A 573 26.52 -10.33 37.00
C ALA A 573 26.42 -10.08 38.52
N TRP A 574 27.30 -10.71 39.30
CA TRP A 574 27.37 -10.62 40.75
C TRP A 574 28.32 -9.51 41.24
N PRO A 575 28.04 -8.89 42.41
CA PRO A 575 29.03 -8.07 43.11
C PRO A 575 30.35 -8.84 43.30
N PRO A 576 31.52 -8.18 43.16
CA PRO A 576 32.81 -8.83 43.33
C PRO A 576 32.86 -9.58 44.65
N MET A 577 33.22 -10.87 44.60
CA MET A 577 33.47 -11.63 45.80
C MET A 577 34.76 -11.08 46.42
N LYS A 578 34.67 -10.54 47.63
CA LYS A 578 35.86 -10.15 48.38
C LYS A 578 36.50 -11.46 48.80
N GLY A 579 37.61 -11.80 48.16
CA GLY A 579 38.32 -13.05 48.44
C GLY A 579 38.38 -13.29 49.93
N ALA A 580 37.94 -14.48 50.35
CA ALA A 580 38.14 -14.93 51.71
C ALA A 580 39.63 -14.69 52.03
N GLU A 581 39.91 -13.89 53.05
CA GLU A 581 41.19 -14.00 53.72
C GLU A 581 41.31 -15.48 54.12
N MET A 582 42.20 -16.20 53.42
CA MET A 582 42.45 -17.62 53.63
C MET A 582 42.91 -17.90 55.06
#